data_AF-A0A838N062-F1
#
_entry.id   AF-A0A838N062-F1
#
_cell.length_a   1.000
_cell.length_b   1.000
_cell.length_c   1.000
_cell.angle_alpha   90.00
_cell.angle_beta   90.00
_cell.angle_gamma   90.00
#
_symmetry.space_group_name_H-M   'P 1'
#
loop_
_entity.id
_entity.type
_entity.pdbx_description
1 polymer ?
#
loop_
_entity_poly.entity_id
_entity_poly.type
_entity_poly.pdbx_seq_one_letter_code
_entity_poly.pdbx_strand_id
1 'polypeptide(L)' 'MTINTGAQFTLEDLGNGTLSPGRVFKVINNTAATPIVGTFSNLPGGSTFTNNRNSFKVSYTGGTGNDLTLTVVP' A
#
# COMPACT_ATOMS: atom_id res chain seq x y z
N MET A 1 0.65 8.58 12.90
CA MET A 1 -0.79 8.25 12.68
C MET A 1 -1.03 6.79 13.05
N THR A 2 -2.27 6.38 13.33
CA THR A 2 -2.58 5.00 13.77
C THR A 2 -3.60 4.34 12.85
N ILE A 3 -3.35 3.09 12.47
CA ILE A 3 -4.35 2.20 11.87
C ILE A 3 -4.89 1.33 12.99
N ASN A 4 -6.19 1.47 13.27
CA ASN A 4 -6.84 0.75 14.35
C ASN A 4 -6.86 -0.76 14.08
N THR A 5 -6.71 -1.56 15.14
CA THR A 5 -6.81 -3.01 15.08
C THR A 5 -8.13 -3.44 14.43
N GLY A 6 -8.05 -4.36 13.46
CA GLY A 6 -9.20 -4.88 12.72
C GLY A 6 -9.57 -4.08 11.46
N ALA A 7 -8.97 -2.90 11.24
CA ALA A 7 -9.20 -2.13 10.02
C ALA A 7 -8.84 -2.94 8.77
N GLN A 8 -9.70 -2.85 7.74
CA GLN A 8 -9.54 -3.55 6.46
C GLN A 8 -9.17 -2.54 5.36
N PHE A 9 -8.38 -3.01 4.40
CA PHE A 9 -8.05 -2.29 3.18
C PHE A 9 -8.78 -2.92 1.98
N THR A 10 -9.36 -2.10 1.12
CA THR A 10 -9.93 -2.55 -0.15
C THR A 10 -9.42 -1.64 -1.25
N LEU A 11 -8.91 -2.26 -2.32
CA LEU A 11 -8.53 -1.60 -3.56
C LEU A 11 -9.57 -2.00 -4.61
N GLU A 12 -10.05 -1.05 -5.40
CA GLU A 12 -10.86 -1.31 -6.58
C GLU A 12 -10.08 -0.85 -7.81
N ASP A 13 -9.75 -1.79 -8.70
CA ASP A 13 -9.14 -1.47 -9.99
C ASP A 13 -10.24 -1.24 -11.02
N LEU A 14 -10.45 0.02 -11.40
CA LEU A 14 -11.46 0.44 -12.39
C LEU A 14 -10.95 0.34 -13.84
N GLY A 15 -9.69 -0.03 -14.04
CA GLY A 15 -9.05 -0.12 -15.35
C GLY A 15 -9.03 -1.54 -15.92
N ASN A 16 -8.57 -1.66 -17.17
CA ASN A 16 -8.32 -2.94 -17.84
C ASN A 16 -6.86 -3.11 -18.28
N GLY A 17 -5.99 -2.16 -17.94
CA GLY A 17 -4.58 -2.14 -18.32
C GLY A 17 -3.66 -2.82 -17.32
N THR A 18 -2.51 -3.27 -17.81
CA THR A 18 -1.38 -3.70 -16.97
C THR A 18 -0.47 -2.49 -16.73
N LEU A 19 -0.11 -2.27 -15.47
CA LEU A 19 0.78 -1.20 -15.05
C LEU A 19 2.25 -1.63 -15.20
N SER A 20 3.12 -0.68 -15.54
CA SER A 20 4.56 -0.95 -15.60
C SER A 20 5.11 -1.30 -14.21
N PRO A 21 5.88 -2.40 -14.07
CA PRO A 21 6.59 -2.71 -12.84
C PRO A 21 7.44 -1.52 -12.35
N GLY A 22 7.51 -1.34 -11.03
CA GLY A 22 8.19 -0.21 -10.40
C GLY A 22 7.33 1.05 -10.23
N ARG A 23 6.14 1.12 -10.84
CA ARG A 23 5.15 2.19 -10.55
C ARG A 23 4.80 2.16 -9.06
N VAL A 24 4.89 3.31 -8.39
CA VAL A 24 4.57 3.45 -6.96
C VAL A 24 3.33 4.32 -6.77
N PHE A 25 2.38 3.83 -5.99
CA PHE A 25 1.22 4.59 -5.51
C PHE A 25 1.40 4.92 -4.04
N LYS A 26 1.36 6.20 -3.68
CA LYS A 26 1.27 6.62 -2.28
C LYS A 26 -0.20 6.63 -1.88
N VAL A 27 -0.63 5.59 -1.17
CA VAL A 27 -2.03 5.39 -0.76
C VAL A 27 -2.37 6.20 0.48
N ILE A 28 -1.41 6.30 1.41
CA ILE A 28 -1.50 7.19 2.57
C ILE A 28 -0.25 8.06 2.60
N ASN A 29 -0.44 9.38 2.62
CA ASN A 29 0.61 10.36 2.83
C ASN A 29 0.61 10.79 4.31
N ASN A 30 1.53 10.26 5.10
CA ASN A 30 1.64 10.59 6.51
C ASN A 30 2.52 11.83 6.69
N THR A 31 1.88 12.99 6.89
CA THR A 31 2.58 14.27 7.02
C THR A 31 3.17 14.52 8.41
N ALA A 32 2.91 13.65 9.39
CA ALA A 32 3.56 13.71 10.70
C ALA A 32 4.99 13.18 10.63
N ALA A 33 5.88 13.63 11.53
CA ALA A 33 7.24 13.09 11.61
C ALA A 33 7.29 11.63 12.12
N THR A 34 6.20 11.13 12.72
CA THR A 34 6.14 9.79 13.31
C THR A 34 5.68 8.74 12.30
N PRO A 35 6.13 7.48 12.43
CA PRO A 35 5.67 6.37 11.59
C PRO A 35 4.17 6.11 11.65
N ILE A 36 3.66 5.34 10.68
CA ILE A 36 2.35 4.68 10.82
C ILE A 36 2.48 3.62 11.91
N VAL A 37 1.59 3.66 12.90
CA VAL A 37 1.46 2.65 13.94
C VAL A 37 0.34 1.68 13.54
N GLY A 38 0.67 0.39 13.45
CA GLY A 38 -0.25 -0.66 13.02
C GLY A 38 -0.25 -0.91 11.50
N THR A 39 -1.01 -1.92 11.08
CA THR A 39 -1.23 -2.28 9.67
C THR A 39 -2.70 -2.67 9.47
N PHE A 40 -3.23 -2.58 8.25
CA PHE A 40 -4.53 -3.17 7.97
C PHE A 40 -4.45 -4.69 8.12
N SER A 41 -5.48 -5.31 8.71
CA SER A 41 -5.44 -6.74 9.06
C SER A 41 -5.33 -7.66 7.85
N ASN A 42 -5.80 -7.22 6.69
CA ASN A 42 -5.68 -7.93 5.41
C ASN A 42 -4.57 -7.37 4.50
N LEU A 43 -3.69 -6.49 5.01
CA LEU A 43 -2.59 -5.91 4.23
C LEU A 43 -1.30 -5.79 5.05
N PRO A 44 -0.65 -6.90 5.45
CA PRO A 44 0.61 -6.86 6.18
C PRO A 44 1.73 -6.16 5.40
N GLY A 45 2.65 -5.48 6.10
CA GLY A 45 3.81 -4.86 5.48
C GLY A 45 4.72 -5.89 4.78
N GLY A 46 5.20 -5.57 3.59
CA GLY A 46 6.04 -6.45 2.78
C GLY A 46 5.28 -7.54 2.01
N SER A 47 3.98 -7.71 2.26
CA SER A 47 3.14 -8.63 1.49
C SER A 47 2.94 -8.16 0.06
N THR A 48 2.55 -9.09 -0.81
CA THR A 48 2.09 -8.81 -2.17
C THR A 48 0.65 -9.27 -2.28
N PHE A 49 -0.18 -8.48 -2.97
CA PHE A 49 -1.52 -8.90 -3.37
C PHE A 49 -1.76 -8.54 -4.83
N THR A 50 -2.67 -9.28 -5.47
CA THR A 50 -3.05 -9.03 -6.86
C THR A 50 -4.45 -8.45 -6.88
N ASN A 51 -4.63 -7.40 -7.67
CA ASN A 51 -5.94 -6.86 -8.02
C ASN A 51 -6.02 -6.75 -9.54
N ASN A 52 -7.00 -7.43 -10.12
CA ASN A 52 -7.13 -7.56 -11.57
C ASN A 52 -5.81 -8.06 -12.22
N ARG A 53 -5.18 -7.27 -13.09
CA ARG A 53 -3.96 -7.63 -13.84
C ARG A 53 -2.67 -7.18 -13.15
N ASN A 54 -2.77 -6.58 -11.98
CA ASN A 54 -1.68 -5.85 -11.34
C ASN A 54 -1.37 -6.45 -9.97
N SER A 55 -0.09 -6.78 -9.74
CA SER A 55 0.41 -7.23 -8.44
C SER A 55 1.12 -6.08 -7.73
N PHE A 56 0.86 -5.91 -6.44
CA PHE A 56 1.36 -4.79 -5.65
C PHE A 56 2.07 -5.26 -4.40
N LYS A 57 3.31 -4.82 -4.20
CA LYS A 57 4.05 -4.96 -2.94
C LYS A 57 3.72 -3.81 -1.99
N VAL A 58 3.43 -4.16 -0.75
CA VAL A 58 3.03 -3.22 0.31
C VAL A 58 4.23 -2.74 1.10
N SER A 59 4.31 -1.43 1.39
CA SER A 59 5.25 -0.86 2.37
C SER A 59 4.57 0.21 3.21
N TYR A 60 4.78 0.17 4.53
CA TYR A 60 4.35 1.22 5.48
C TYR A 60 5.48 2.21 5.83
N THR A 61 6.63 2.04 5.19
CA THR A 61 7.81 2.90 5.32
C THR A 61 8.19 3.52 3.97
N GLY A 62 7.23 3.62 3.04
CA GLY A 62 7.46 4.20 1.73
C GLY A 62 7.55 5.73 1.77
N GLY A 63 7.81 6.34 0.61
CA GLY A 63 7.89 7.80 0.44
C GLY A 63 8.94 8.43 1.36
N THR A 64 8.50 9.19 2.37
CA THR A 64 9.38 9.83 3.37
C THR A 64 9.83 8.91 4.51
N GLY A 65 9.50 7.62 4.45
CA GLY A 65 9.85 6.63 5.48
C GLY A 65 8.70 6.25 6.41
N ASN A 66 7.52 6.81 6.19
CA ASN A 66 6.35 6.68 7.05
C ASN A 66 5.03 6.64 6.28
N ASP A 67 5.06 6.45 4.96
CA ASP A 67 3.87 6.39 4.10
C ASP A 67 3.45 4.94 3.81
N LEU A 68 2.15 4.74 3.54
CA LEU A 68 1.67 3.50 2.90
C LEU A 68 1.82 3.64 1.39
N THR A 69 2.70 2.83 0.82
CA THR A 69 2.92 2.75 -0.63
C THR A 69 2.65 1.36 -1.17
N LEU A 70 2.13 1.32 -2.39
CA LEU A 70 1.97 0.11 -3.20
C LEU A 70 2.87 0.20 -4.43
N THR A 71 3.81 -0.72 -4.56
CA THR A 71 4.71 -0.80 -5.73
C THR A 71 4.25 -1.91 -6.65
N VAL A 72 4.01 -1.60 -7.92
CA VAL A 72 3.71 -2.61 -8.93
C VAL A 72 4.93 -3.52 -9.08
N VAL A 73 4.72 -4.82 -8.93
CA VAL A 73 5.74 -5.86 -9.11
C VAL A 73 5.37 -6.75 -10.30
N PRO A 74 6.36 -7.41 -10.94
CA PRO A 74 6.10 -8.40 -11.98
C PRO A 74 5.14 -9.52 -11.51
#